data_AF-A0A4R3SYY2-F1
#
_entry.id   AF-A0A4R3SYY2-F1
#
_cell.length_a   1.000
_cell.length_b   1.000
_cell.length_c   1.000
_cell.angle_alpha   90.00
_cell.angle_beta   90.00
_cell.angle_gamma   90.00
#
_symmetry.space_group_name_H-M   'P 1'
#
loop_
_entity.id
_entity.type
_entity.pdbx_description
1 polymer ?
#
loop_
_entity_poly.entity_id
_entity_poly.type
_entity_poly.pdbx_seq_one_letter_code
_entity_poly.pdbx_strand_id
1 'polypeptide(L)'
;MEWINIVQKALNYMEDHLLDDIHSEQIAEAMYISNAYFQKTFKIVTGLSVSDYLRNRRLSLAGEELLLKNSKVMDTALKYGYESSESFTKAFTRFHGITPSVAQKTAGKLRYFSPLNIEIHIDGGFIMSRRLIPNVEKLYENKAENYMFPSCMRSAMSALNEDENYDFAFFAAVCGDFFTQTWLEPKWRYNDSYSNVWKDQQLPIQQAFDACGYEYTYVRHDEIVAKEEAIQKQIVESIDKGLPVLSFGIVGPPVCSIICGYSEDGKVLIGWSQFPGEMCDDEIFDHVFSKNYFQVRNQLKNVEALIFFGKKKKRETIAENMEKAILRIKDYKKMVSTEEVYFGKAAFDAWADSLLCDEDFQTEQQLEGPLDTYRSCVVQTGTNLYHIEDFLRRAQQLCPNLTNEIQHLQEGFQQEKEAFEKLIAFQGGYFFERDRKALLDAEFRKTLSQHVKRVGECYQKAIEEI
;
A
#
# COMPACT_ATOMS: atom_id res chain seq x y z
N MET A 1 30.63 -12.85 15.92
CA MET A 1 30.62 -11.93 14.76
C MET A 1 31.62 -12.34 13.68
N GLU A 2 32.84 -12.79 14.03
CA GLU A 2 33.86 -13.23 13.05
C GLU A 2 33.39 -14.36 12.11
N TRP A 3 32.59 -15.31 12.62
CA TRP A 3 32.06 -16.42 11.84
C TRP A 3 31.03 -16.03 10.77
N ILE A 4 30.18 -15.01 10.99
CA ILE A 4 29.29 -14.52 9.92
C ILE A 4 30.09 -13.86 8.81
N ASN A 5 31.08 -13.03 9.18
CA ASN A 5 31.92 -12.37 8.19
C ASN A 5 32.70 -13.41 7.35
N ILE A 6 33.15 -14.51 7.97
CA ILE A 6 33.74 -15.65 7.26
C ILE A 6 32.73 -16.28 6.29
N VAL A 7 31.48 -16.52 6.70
CA VAL A 7 30.46 -17.09 5.80
C VAL A 7 30.12 -16.11 4.67
N GLN A 8 30.00 -14.81 4.92
CA GLN A 8 29.75 -13.81 3.89
C GLN A 8 30.90 -13.72 2.89
N LYS A 9 32.15 -13.73 3.36
CA LYS A 9 33.34 -13.77 2.49
C LYS A 9 33.38 -15.07 1.67
N ALA A 10 32.98 -16.19 2.25
CA ALA A 10 32.88 -17.45 1.54
C ALA A 10 31.79 -17.41 0.46
N LEU A 11 30.63 -16.78 0.73
CA LEU A 11 29.57 -16.55 -0.25
C LEU A 11 30.08 -15.72 -1.43
N ASN A 12 30.77 -14.61 -1.16
CA ASN A 12 31.37 -13.77 -2.19
C ASN A 12 32.40 -14.56 -3.02
N TYR A 13 33.29 -15.29 -2.35
CA TYR A 13 34.28 -16.15 -3.02
C TYR A 13 33.60 -17.19 -3.94
N MET A 14 32.52 -17.82 -3.48
CA MET A 14 31.78 -18.79 -4.29
C MET A 14 31.10 -18.15 -5.49
N GLU A 15 30.52 -16.95 -5.35
CA GLU A 15 29.91 -16.21 -6.46
C GLU A 15 30.95 -15.84 -7.53
N ASP A 16 32.14 -15.40 -7.11
CA ASP A 16 33.24 -15.05 -8.01
C ASP A 16 33.80 -16.26 -8.78
N HIS A 17 33.60 -17.48 -8.26
CA HIS A 17 34.17 -18.72 -8.80
C HIS A 17 33.08 -19.75 -9.20
N LEU A 18 31.86 -19.30 -9.53
CA LEU A 18 30.74 -20.19 -9.83
C LEU A 18 30.99 -21.14 -11.01
N LEU A 19 31.82 -20.75 -11.98
CA LEU A 19 32.12 -21.58 -13.16
C LEU A 19 33.35 -22.47 -12.98
N ASP A 20 34.06 -22.32 -11.87
CA ASP A 20 35.29 -23.05 -11.60
C ASP A 20 35.00 -24.38 -10.88
N ASP A 21 35.94 -25.32 -10.95
CA ASP A 21 35.87 -26.56 -10.16
C ASP A 21 36.34 -26.28 -8.72
N ILE A 22 35.42 -25.72 -7.93
CA ILE A 22 35.66 -25.38 -6.52
C ILE A 22 34.93 -26.33 -5.58
N HIS A 23 35.62 -26.67 -4.50
CA HIS A 23 35.13 -27.53 -3.42
C HIS A 23 35.26 -26.86 -2.06
N SER A 24 34.56 -27.42 -1.07
CA SER A 24 34.52 -26.89 0.29
C SER A 24 35.89 -26.69 0.94
N GLU A 25 36.86 -27.56 0.61
CA GLU A 25 38.23 -27.53 1.08
C GLU A 25 38.95 -26.26 0.63
N GLN A 26 38.83 -25.91 -0.65
CA GLN A 26 39.45 -24.71 -1.23
C GLN A 26 38.82 -23.43 -0.69
N ILE A 27 37.50 -23.44 -0.51
CA ILE A 27 36.78 -22.30 0.07
C ILE A 27 37.20 -22.11 1.54
N ALA A 28 37.32 -23.20 2.30
CA ALA A 28 37.76 -23.14 3.69
C ALA A 28 39.21 -22.65 3.82
N GLU A 29 40.10 -23.08 2.92
CA GLU A 29 41.48 -22.60 2.85
C GLU A 29 41.56 -21.10 2.55
N ALA A 30 40.77 -20.60 1.59
CA ALA A 30 40.66 -19.18 1.28
C ALA A 30 40.17 -18.33 2.47
N MET A 31 39.37 -18.95 3.37
CA MET A 31 38.87 -18.33 4.59
C MET A 31 39.77 -18.54 5.81
N TYR A 32 40.93 -19.21 5.65
CA TYR A 32 41.89 -19.53 6.71
C TYR A 32 41.28 -20.34 7.87
N ILE A 33 40.35 -21.25 7.58
CA ILE A 33 39.71 -22.11 8.58
C ILE A 33 39.69 -23.59 8.15
N SER A 34 39.53 -24.49 9.12
CA SER A 34 39.39 -25.92 8.79
C SER A 34 38.10 -26.20 8.02
N ASN A 35 38.16 -27.10 7.03
CA ASN A 35 37.02 -27.50 6.20
C ASN A 35 35.83 -28.03 7.03
N ALA A 36 36.10 -28.86 8.04
CA ALA A 36 35.06 -29.39 8.92
C ALA A 36 34.32 -28.27 9.70
N TYR A 37 35.06 -27.27 10.18
CA TYR A 37 34.47 -26.11 10.84
C TYR A 37 33.69 -25.22 9.86
N PHE A 38 34.22 -25.01 8.66
CA PHE A 38 33.58 -24.24 7.60
C PHE A 38 32.22 -24.84 7.22
N GLN A 39 32.19 -26.12 6.83
CA GLN A 39 30.95 -26.77 6.38
C GLN A 39 29.88 -26.77 7.47
N LYS A 40 30.27 -27.05 8.72
CA LYS A 40 29.36 -27.00 9.87
C LYS A 40 28.78 -25.60 10.04
N THR A 41 29.64 -24.59 10.04
CA THR A 41 29.22 -23.18 10.23
C THR A 41 28.34 -22.73 9.08
N PHE A 42 28.78 -22.93 7.82
CA PHE A 42 28.03 -22.59 6.62
C PHE A 42 26.61 -23.16 6.65
N LYS A 43 26.46 -24.44 7.00
CA LYS A 43 25.15 -25.08 7.11
C LYS A 43 24.29 -24.52 8.24
N ILE A 44 24.89 -24.21 9.39
CA ILE A 44 24.16 -23.59 10.52
C ILE A 44 23.62 -22.21 10.11
N VAL A 45 24.41 -21.42 9.38
CA VAL A 45 24.04 -20.05 9.01
C VAL A 45 23.06 -20.00 7.84
N THR A 46 23.29 -20.81 6.79
CA THR A 46 22.53 -20.71 5.53
C THR A 46 21.42 -21.74 5.40
N GLY A 47 21.39 -22.75 6.26
CA GLY A 47 20.52 -23.94 6.12
C GLY A 47 20.91 -24.88 4.98
N LEU A 48 21.94 -24.55 4.18
CA LEU A 48 22.35 -25.29 2.98
C LEU A 48 23.74 -25.90 3.14
N SER A 49 24.02 -26.99 2.41
CA SER A 49 25.42 -27.38 2.21
C SER A 49 26.07 -26.50 1.13
N VAL A 50 27.40 -26.41 1.14
CA VAL A 50 28.18 -25.69 0.12
C VAL A 50 27.84 -26.18 -1.29
N SER A 51 27.73 -27.50 -1.47
CA SER A 51 27.37 -28.11 -2.75
C SER A 51 25.93 -27.80 -3.17
N ASP A 52 25.00 -27.66 -2.22
CA ASP A 52 23.62 -27.26 -2.53
C ASP A 52 23.55 -25.80 -3.00
N TYR A 53 24.29 -24.91 -2.32
CA TYR A 53 24.37 -23.50 -2.69
C TYR A 53 24.93 -23.33 -4.11
N LEU A 54 26.10 -23.89 -4.38
CA LEU A 54 26.74 -23.84 -5.71
C LEU A 54 25.83 -24.41 -6.80
N ARG A 55 25.20 -25.57 -6.53
CA ARG A 55 24.28 -26.21 -7.48
C ARG A 55 23.05 -25.35 -7.77
N ASN A 56 22.43 -24.77 -6.75
CA ASN A 56 21.25 -23.92 -6.94
C ASN A 56 21.58 -22.64 -7.71
N ARG A 57 22.71 -21.99 -7.39
CA ARG A 57 23.20 -20.80 -8.11
C ARG A 57 23.50 -21.11 -9.57
N ARG A 58 24.26 -22.17 -9.84
CA ARG A 58 24.57 -22.64 -11.21
C ARG A 58 23.32 -22.96 -12.02
N LEU A 59 22.34 -23.66 -11.44
CA LEU A 59 21.10 -24.00 -12.15
C LEU A 59 20.24 -22.75 -12.42
N SER A 60 20.19 -21.78 -11.48
CA SER A 60 19.53 -20.49 -11.71
C SER A 60 20.11 -19.77 -12.92
N LEU A 61 21.44 -19.62 -12.98
CA LEU A 61 22.13 -18.96 -14.09
C LEU A 61 22.01 -19.74 -15.41
N ALA A 62 22.04 -21.07 -15.34
CA ALA A 62 21.80 -21.93 -16.51
C ALA A 62 20.40 -21.72 -17.09
N GLY A 63 19.39 -21.51 -16.24
CA GLY A 63 18.04 -21.17 -16.68
C GLY A 63 18.00 -19.85 -17.45
N GLU A 64 18.63 -18.80 -16.92
CA GLU A 64 18.73 -17.49 -17.56
C GLU A 64 19.44 -17.56 -18.91
N GLU A 65 20.55 -18.30 -18.99
CA GLU A 65 21.33 -18.47 -20.21
C GLU A 65 20.54 -19.22 -21.30
N LEU A 66 19.69 -20.17 -20.92
CA LEU A 66 18.82 -20.87 -21.85
C LEU A 66 17.74 -19.98 -22.48
N LEU A 67 17.40 -18.84 -21.87
CA LEU A 67 16.48 -17.87 -22.48
C LEU A 67 17.13 -17.04 -23.60
N LEU A 68 18.47 -17.01 -23.69
CA LEU A 68 19.17 -16.29 -24.74
C LEU A 68 18.99 -16.97 -26.11
N LYS A 69 18.84 -16.16 -27.16
CA LYS A 69 18.73 -16.66 -28.54
C LYS A 69 19.98 -17.44 -28.92
N ASN A 70 19.80 -18.66 -29.45
CA ASN A 70 20.84 -19.61 -29.89
C ASN A 70 21.62 -20.35 -28.79
N SER A 71 21.14 -20.35 -27.54
CA SER A 71 21.71 -21.22 -26.49
C SER A 71 21.55 -22.70 -26.86
N LYS A 72 22.60 -23.50 -26.64
CA LYS A 72 22.52 -24.97 -26.74
C LYS A 72 22.52 -25.58 -25.34
N VAL A 73 21.62 -26.52 -25.12
CA VAL A 73 21.46 -27.21 -23.83
C VAL A 73 22.76 -27.88 -23.38
N MET A 74 23.49 -28.53 -24.30
CA MET A 74 24.76 -29.19 -23.96
C MET A 74 25.87 -28.19 -23.62
N ASP A 75 25.99 -27.09 -24.36
CA ASP A 75 27.01 -26.07 -24.10
C ASP A 75 26.77 -25.41 -22.73
N THR A 76 25.50 -25.15 -22.41
CA THR A 76 25.08 -24.63 -21.10
C THR A 76 25.38 -25.66 -19.99
N ALA A 77 25.06 -26.94 -20.21
CA ALA A 77 25.35 -28.00 -19.24
C ALA A 77 26.85 -28.08 -18.91
N LEU A 78 27.72 -28.08 -19.92
CA LEU A 78 29.19 -28.11 -19.73
C LEU A 78 29.67 -26.88 -18.96
N LYS A 79 29.20 -25.69 -19.34
CA LYS A 79 29.58 -24.43 -18.68
C LYS A 79 29.28 -24.43 -17.19
N TYR A 80 28.16 -25.03 -16.77
CA TYR A 80 27.75 -25.11 -15.36
C TYR A 80 28.18 -26.41 -14.67
N GLY A 81 29.18 -27.11 -15.22
CA GLY A 81 29.85 -28.23 -14.56
C GLY A 81 29.13 -29.58 -14.66
N TYR A 82 28.29 -29.77 -15.68
CA TYR A 82 27.64 -31.07 -15.97
C TYR A 82 28.27 -31.73 -17.18
N GLU A 83 28.75 -32.97 -17.01
CA GLU A 83 29.43 -33.73 -18.05
C GLU A 83 28.49 -34.30 -19.12
N SER A 84 27.18 -34.34 -18.86
CA SER A 84 26.19 -34.89 -19.78
C SER A 84 24.87 -34.13 -19.77
N SER A 85 24.22 -34.06 -20.93
CA SER A 85 22.87 -33.48 -21.06
C SER A 85 21.83 -34.18 -20.19
N GLU A 86 21.98 -35.48 -19.94
CA GLU A 86 21.04 -36.26 -19.12
C GLU A 86 21.12 -35.87 -17.64
N SER A 87 22.34 -35.79 -17.09
CA SER A 87 22.56 -35.39 -15.70
C SER A 87 22.10 -33.94 -15.46
N PHE A 88 22.41 -33.04 -16.41
CA PHE A 88 21.92 -31.67 -16.40
C PHE A 88 20.40 -31.60 -16.46
N THR A 89 19.76 -32.30 -17.40
CA THR A 89 18.29 -32.30 -17.56
C THR A 89 17.60 -32.76 -16.28
N LYS A 90 18.11 -33.80 -15.63
CA LYS A 90 17.56 -34.30 -14.36
C LYS A 90 17.69 -33.26 -13.24
N ALA A 91 18.86 -32.64 -13.08
CA ALA A 91 19.09 -31.61 -12.06
C ALA A 91 18.28 -30.33 -12.33
N PHE A 92 18.28 -29.87 -13.58
CA PHE A 92 17.54 -28.71 -14.05
C PHE A 92 16.03 -28.89 -13.85
N THR A 93 15.48 -30.04 -14.22
CA THR A 93 14.04 -30.33 -14.04
C THR A 93 13.68 -30.39 -12.57
N ARG A 94 14.54 -30.97 -11.71
CA ARG A 94 14.31 -30.98 -10.27
C ARG A 94 14.32 -29.57 -9.67
N PHE A 95 15.15 -28.67 -10.18
CA PHE A 95 15.27 -27.32 -9.68
C PHE A 95 14.16 -26.39 -10.21
N HIS A 96 13.96 -26.32 -11.53
CA HIS A 96 12.98 -25.42 -12.18
C HIS A 96 11.58 -26.01 -12.35
N GLY A 97 11.41 -27.34 -12.24
CA GLY A 97 10.12 -28.02 -12.48
C GLY A 97 9.79 -28.28 -13.95
N ILE A 98 10.63 -27.85 -14.88
CA ILE A 98 10.49 -28.04 -16.32
C ILE A 98 11.81 -28.47 -16.94
N THR A 99 11.77 -29.09 -18.13
CA THR A 99 12.99 -29.50 -18.83
C THR A 99 13.70 -28.31 -19.50
N PRO A 100 15.03 -28.39 -19.76
CA PRO A 100 15.76 -27.34 -20.46
C PRO A 100 15.14 -26.94 -21.80
N SER A 101 14.68 -27.90 -22.61
CA SER A 101 14.06 -27.63 -23.92
C SER A 101 12.71 -26.89 -23.81
N VAL A 102 11.99 -27.06 -22.70
CA VAL A 102 10.74 -26.33 -22.42
C VAL A 102 11.08 -24.90 -21.95
N ALA A 103 12.11 -24.75 -21.11
CA ALA A 103 12.58 -23.44 -20.66
C ALA A 103 12.94 -22.51 -21.82
N GLN A 104 13.61 -23.01 -22.86
CA GLN A 104 13.96 -22.22 -24.07
C GLN A 104 12.75 -21.63 -24.81
N LYS A 105 11.53 -22.15 -24.59
CA LYS A 105 10.30 -21.73 -25.28
C LYS A 105 9.37 -20.88 -24.41
N THR A 106 9.61 -20.79 -23.10
CA THR A 106 8.65 -20.18 -22.16
C THR A 106 9.40 -19.42 -21.06
N ALA A 107 9.45 -18.09 -21.18
CA ALA A 107 10.19 -17.22 -20.27
C ALA A 107 9.61 -17.14 -18.83
N GLY A 108 8.33 -17.47 -18.63
CA GLY A 108 7.63 -17.21 -17.36
C GLY A 108 7.61 -18.33 -16.31
N LYS A 109 8.40 -19.41 -16.44
CA LYS A 109 8.30 -20.60 -15.56
C LYS A 109 9.59 -21.01 -14.84
N LEU A 110 10.65 -20.21 -14.91
CA LEU A 110 11.92 -20.54 -14.24
C LEU A 110 11.89 -20.17 -12.76
N ARG A 111 12.43 -21.07 -11.93
CA ARG A 111 12.83 -20.75 -10.55
C ARG A 111 14.19 -20.05 -10.54
N TYR A 112 14.31 -19.00 -9.74
CA TYR A 112 15.56 -18.27 -9.53
C TYR A 112 16.02 -18.45 -8.09
N PHE A 113 17.33 -18.58 -7.90
CA PHE A 113 17.97 -18.63 -6.58
C PHE A 113 19.07 -17.58 -6.56
N SER A 114 18.81 -16.44 -5.93
CA SER A 114 19.73 -15.30 -5.87
C SER A 114 20.93 -15.56 -4.94
N PRO A 115 22.05 -14.82 -5.09
CA PRO A 115 23.14 -14.85 -4.13
C PRO A 115 22.64 -14.57 -2.72
N LEU A 116 23.13 -15.31 -1.73
CA LEU A 116 22.77 -15.03 -0.34
C LEU A 116 23.60 -13.85 0.19
N ASN A 117 22.94 -12.97 0.92
CA ASN A 117 23.56 -11.91 1.72
C ASN A 117 23.14 -12.10 3.17
N ILE A 118 24.11 -12.11 4.09
CA ILE A 118 23.86 -12.35 5.52
C ILE A 118 23.88 -11.01 6.25
N GLU A 119 22.72 -10.61 6.72
CA GLU A 119 22.54 -9.50 7.66
C GLU A 119 22.19 -10.07 9.03
N ILE A 120 22.89 -9.65 10.08
CA ILE A 120 22.60 -10.08 11.45
C ILE A 120 21.91 -8.93 12.15
N HIS A 121 20.70 -9.19 12.59
CA HIS A 121 20.01 -8.34 13.54
C HIS A 121 20.07 -9.04 14.91
N ILE A 122 20.49 -8.33 15.96
CA ILE A 122 20.52 -8.87 17.32
C ILE A 122 19.46 -8.12 18.13
N ASP A 123 18.38 -8.82 18.45
CA ASP A 123 17.28 -8.28 19.27
C ASP A 123 17.29 -8.87 20.68
N GLY A 124 17.17 -7.99 21.68
CA GLY A 124 17.14 -8.33 23.11
C GLY A 124 18.04 -7.44 23.97
N GLY A 125 17.57 -7.07 25.17
CA GLY A 125 18.21 -6.14 26.10
C GLY A 125 17.19 -5.28 26.84
N PHE A 126 17.63 -4.31 27.65
CA PHE A 126 16.74 -3.24 28.11
C PHE A 126 16.27 -2.46 26.89
N ILE A 127 14.96 -2.38 26.66
CA ILE A 127 14.37 -1.56 25.59
C ILE A 127 14.79 -0.11 25.87
N MET A 128 15.76 0.38 25.10
CA MET A 128 16.15 1.79 25.09
C MET A 128 14.92 2.57 24.60
N SER A 129 14.36 3.41 25.48
CA SER A 129 13.20 4.31 25.29
C SER A 129 12.07 3.77 24.38
N ARG A 130 11.01 3.23 24.99
CA ARG A 130 9.72 3.03 24.30
C ARG A 130 8.74 4.09 24.76
N ARG A 131 8.03 4.70 23.82
CA ARG A 131 6.91 5.59 24.11
C ARG A 131 5.75 5.34 23.18
N LEU A 132 4.55 5.32 23.74
CA LEU A 132 3.29 5.29 23.00
C LEU A 132 2.42 6.44 23.49
N ILE A 133 1.70 7.09 22.57
CA ILE A 133 0.62 8.01 22.91
C ILE A 133 -0.59 7.17 23.32
N PRO A 134 -1.19 7.40 24.51
CA PRO A 134 -2.38 6.68 24.94
C PRO A 134 -3.60 7.07 24.09
N ASN A 135 -4.67 6.26 24.15
CA ASN A 135 -5.96 6.54 23.51
C ASN A 135 -5.93 6.77 21.99
N VAL A 136 -4.90 6.30 21.30
CA VAL A 136 -4.91 6.29 19.83
C VAL A 136 -5.79 5.14 19.37
N GLU A 137 -6.94 5.49 18.83
CA GLU A 137 -7.92 4.53 18.33
C GLU A 137 -7.38 3.77 17.13
N LYS A 138 -7.76 2.49 17.03
CA LYS A 138 -7.37 1.65 15.90
C LYS A 138 -7.99 2.16 14.61
N LEU A 139 -7.24 2.01 13.53
CA LEU A 139 -7.75 2.27 12.19
C LEU A 139 -8.39 1.01 11.61
N TYR A 140 -9.41 1.22 10.79
CA TYR A 140 -10.01 0.17 9.97
C TYR A 140 -10.64 -0.99 10.77
N GLU A 141 -11.19 -0.71 11.96
CA GLU A 141 -12.05 -1.68 12.70
C GLU A 141 -13.41 -1.84 12.01
N ASN A 142 -13.99 -0.72 11.54
CA ASN A 142 -15.13 -0.73 10.63
C ASN A 142 -14.61 -0.69 9.19
N LYS A 143 -14.85 -1.76 8.42
CA LYS A 143 -14.44 -1.83 7.01
C LYS A 143 -15.07 -0.77 6.12
N ALA A 144 -16.09 -0.05 6.61
CA ALA A 144 -16.67 1.09 5.92
C ALA A 144 -15.84 2.39 6.05
N GLU A 145 -14.92 2.50 7.01
CA GLU A 145 -14.00 3.65 7.12
C GLU A 145 -12.80 3.47 6.18
N ASN A 146 -13.00 3.65 4.87
CA ASN A 146 -11.96 3.40 3.86
C ASN A 146 -11.08 4.61 3.52
N TYR A 147 -11.38 5.81 4.03
CA TYR A 147 -10.57 7.00 3.80
C TYR A 147 -9.57 7.17 4.92
N MET A 148 -8.31 6.88 4.62
CA MET A 148 -7.31 6.74 5.68
C MET A 148 -6.90 8.06 6.30
N PHE A 149 -6.85 9.15 5.53
CA PHE A 149 -6.57 10.46 6.10
C PHE A 149 -7.67 10.93 7.08
N PRO A 150 -8.98 10.92 6.73
CA PRO A 150 -10.06 11.18 7.68
C PRO A 150 -10.05 10.27 8.92
N SER A 151 -9.76 8.97 8.74
CA SER A 151 -9.69 8.01 9.85
C SER A 151 -8.52 8.33 10.79
N CYS A 152 -7.36 8.70 10.24
CA CYS A 152 -6.21 9.15 11.02
C CYS A 152 -6.51 10.45 11.78
N MET A 153 -7.24 11.39 11.17
CA MET A 153 -7.66 12.62 11.84
C MET A 153 -8.62 12.33 13.00
N ARG A 154 -9.62 11.47 12.82
CA ARG A 154 -10.50 10.99 13.92
C ARG A 154 -9.68 10.39 15.06
N SER A 155 -8.80 9.44 14.75
CA SER A 155 -7.95 8.78 15.75
C SER A 155 -7.02 9.76 16.48
N ALA A 156 -6.46 10.74 15.76
CA ALA A 156 -5.64 11.80 16.35
C ALA A 156 -6.46 12.69 17.28
N MET A 157 -7.69 13.06 16.93
CA MET A 157 -8.55 13.88 17.79
C MET A 157 -8.92 13.15 19.09
N SER A 158 -9.19 11.84 19.00
CA SER A 158 -9.41 10.99 20.18
C SER A 158 -8.17 10.94 21.09
N ALA A 159 -7.00 10.72 20.51
CA ALA A 159 -5.72 10.70 21.24
C ALA A 159 -5.41 12.03 21.95
N LEU A 160 -5.81 13.14 21.35
CA LEU A 160 -5.65 14.50 21.89
C LEU A 160 -6.77 14.92 22.85
N ASN A 161 -7.73 14.02 23.12
CA ASN A 161 -8.92 14.26 23.93
C ASN A 161 -9.72 15.49 23.45
N GLU A 162 -9.90 15.62 22.14
CA GLU A 162 -10.78 16.62 21.53
C GLU A 162 -12.25 16.14 21.51
N ASP A 163 -13.12 17.01 20.98
CA ASP A 163 -14.56 16.75 20.87
C ASP A 163 -14.84 15.45 20.08
N GLU A 164 -15.68 14.57 20.63
CA GLU A 164 -16.10 13.30 20.00
C GLU A 164 -16.78 13.50 18.65
N ASN A 165 -17.29 14.71 18.44
CA ASN A 165 -17.89 15.18 17.21
C ASN A 165 -16.91 15.28 16.02
N TYR A 166 -15.60 15.19 16.27
CA TYR A 166 -14.55 15.04 15.26
C TYR A 166 -14.40 13.59 14.79
N ASP A 167 -15.51 13.04 14.28
CA ASP A 167 -15.60 11.69 13.77
C ASP A 167 -15.10 11.56 12.30
N PHE A 168 -15.15 10.34 11.77
CA PHE A 168 -14.75 10.03 10.40
C PHE A 168 -15.56 10.84 9.38
N ALA A 169 -16.89 10.90 9.55
CA ALA A 169 -17.78 11.54 8.61
C ALA A 169 -17.58 13.06 8.58
N PHE A 170 -17.30 13.67 9.74
CA PHE A 170 -16.92 15.07 9.85
C PHE A 170 -15.67 15.37 9.03
N PHE A 171 -14.59 14.60 9.22
CA PHE A 171 -13.35 14.84 8.46
C PHE A 171 -13.49 14.52 6.97
N ALA A 172 -14.17 13.43 6.61
CA ALA A 172 -14.41 13.08 5.21
C ALA A 172 -15.21 14.16 4.47
N ALA A 173 -16.19 14.80 5.13
CA ALA A 173 -16.91 15.93 4.56
C ALA A 173 -16.04 17.20 4.46
N VAL A 174 -15.34 17.56 5.54
CA VAL A 174 -14.53 18.78 5.60
C VAL A 174 -13.37 18.74 4.60
N CYS A 175 -12.74 17.58 4.41
CA CYS A 175 -11.67 17.37 3.44
C CYS A 175 -12.17 17.31 1.99
N GLY A 176 -13.48 17.21 1.77
CA GLY A 176 -14.07 17.07 0.44
C GLY A 176 -14.14 15.65 -0.11
N ASP A 177 -13.75 14.62 0.66
CA ASP A 177 -13.74 13.22 0.23
C ASP A 177 -15.15 12.72 -0.16
N PHE A 178 -16.18 13.13 0.58
CA PHE A 178 -17.58 12.79 0.25
C PHE A 178 -18.07 13.41 -1.06
N PHE A 179 -17.46 14.50 -1.50
CA PHE A 179 -17.96 15.33 -2.59
C PHE A 179 -17.01 15.37 -3.79
N THR A 180 -16.01 14.48 -3.81
CA THR A 180 -14.98 14.44 -4.83
C THR A 180 -14.63 13.00 -5.18
N GLN A 181 -15.43 12.38 -6.05
CA GLN A 181 -15.06 11.09 -6.65
C GLN A 181 -13.79 11.26 -7.50
N THR A 182 -12.87 10.30 -7.41
CA THR A 182 -11.59 10.35 -8.16
C THR A 182 -11.37 9.09 -8.99
N TRP A 183 -10.66 9.26 -10.11
CA TRP A 183 -10.12 8.18 -10.95
C TRP A 183 -8.70 8.55 -11.38
N LEU A 184 -7.77 7.59 -11.34
CA LEU A 184 -6.36 7.82 -11.64
C LEU A 184 -5.92 7.11 -12.91
N GLU A 185 -5.01 7.76 -13.62
CA GLU A 185 -4.22 7.19 -14.71
C GLU A 185 -2.73 7.06 -14.31
N PRO A 186 -1.98 6.08 -14.85
CA PRO A 186 -2.50 4.92 -15.59
C PRO A 186 -3.53 4.14 -14.75
N LYS A 187 -4.54 3.58 -15.42
CA LYS A 187 -5.66 2.86 -14.80
C LYS A 187 -5.21 1.86 -13.73
N TRP A 188 -6.12 1.58 -12.79
CA TRP A 188 -5.96 0.55 -11.77
C TRP A 188 -4.85 0.84 -10.75
N ARG A 189 -4.46 2.10 -10.59
CA ARG A 189 -3.63 2.54 -9.47
C ARG A 189 -4.42 2.50 -8.18
N TYR A 190 -3.73 2.15 -7.09
CA TYR A 190 -4.31 2.25 -5.76
C TYR A 190 -4.69 3.71 -5.46
N ASN A 191 -5.92 3.92 -5.02
CA ASN A 191 -6.42 5.20 -4.56
C ASN A 191 -7.63 5.00 -3.62
N ASP A 192 -7.45 5.38 -2.37
CA ASP A 192 -8.49 5.30 -1.36
C ASP A 192 -9.41 6.53 -1.33
N SER A 193 -8.92 7.74 -1.59
CA SER A 193 -9.67 8.98 -1.32
C SER A 193 -9.10 10.22 -2.00
N TYR A 194 -9.91 11.27 -2.14
CA TYR A 194 -9.48 12.57 -2.66
C TYR A 194 -8.35 13.18 -1.82
N SER A 195 -8.44 13.07 -0.49
CA SER A 195 -7.43 13.56 0.44
C SER A 195 -6.07 12.87 0.29
N ASN A 196 -6.02 11.65 -0.25
CA ASN A 196 -4.78 11.00 -0.63
C ASN A 196 -4.27 11.44 -2.02
N VAL A 197 -5.15 11.54 -3.01
CA VAL A 197 -4.78 11.98 -4.38
C VAL A 197 -4.24 13.41 -4.37
N TRP A 198 -4.85 14.28 -3.57
CA TRP A 198 -4.59 15.72 -3.58
C TRP A 198 -3.68 16.21 -2.45
N LYS A 199 -3.00 15.27 -1.77
CA LYS A 199 -2.16 15.56 -0.59
C LYS A 199 -1.02 16.55 -0.86
N ASP A 200 -0.42 16.53 -2.07
CA ASP A 200 0.72 17.40 -2.41
C ASP A 200 0.32 18.88 -2.55
N GLN A 201 -0.94 19.12 -2.91
CA GLN A 201 -1.55 20.45 -2.96
C GLN A 201 -2.04 20.91 -1.57
N GLN A 202 -2.06 19.99 -0.59
CA GLN A 202 -2.39 20.19 0.82
C GLN A 202 -3.78 20.73 1.13
N LEU A 203 -4.61 21.10 0.15
CA LEU A 203 -5.95 21.64 0.38
C LEU A 203 -6.81 20.79 1.34
N PRO A 204 -7.01 19.47 1.12
CA PRO A 204 -7.80 18.64 2.04
C PRO A 204 -7.18 18.58 3.45
N ILE A 205 -5.85 18.56 3.54
CA ILE A 205 -5.12 18.54 4.81
C ILE A 205 -5.33 19.86 5.56
N GLN A 206 -5.16 20.99 4.87
CA GLN A 206 -5.36 22.31 5.43
C GLN A 206 -6.78 22.46 5.98
N GLN A 207 -7.79 22.03 5.22
CA GLN A 207 -9.18 22.09 5.64
C GLN A 207 -9.43 21.29 6.93
N ALA A 208 -8.85 20.09 7.05
CA ALA A 208 -8.97 19.26 8.25
C ALA A 208 -8.35 19.94 9.49
N PHE A 209 -7.13 20.48 9.34
CA PHE A 209 -6.39 21.13 10.43
C PHE A 209 -6.99 22.49 10.82
N ASP A 210 -7.53 23.25 9.87
CA ASP A 210 -8.31 24.46 10.14
C ASP A 210 -9.57 24.14 10.95
N ALA A 211 -10.28 23.06 10.59
CA ALA A 211 -11.52 22.66 11.26
C ALA A 211 -11.32 22.16 12.70
N CYS A 212 -10.23 21.42 12.97
CA CYS A 212 -9.93 20.95 14.33
C CYS A 212 -9.12 21.96 15.17
N GLY A 213 -8.62 23.03 14.55
CA GLY A 213 -7.94 24.11 15.26
C GLY A 213 -6.48 23.84 15.56
N TYR A 214 -5.74 23.24 14.64
CA TYR A 214 -4.31 23.01 14.77
C TYR A 214 -3.53 23.65 13.61
N GLU A 215 -2.36 24.20 13.92
CA GLU A 215 -1.32 24.39 12.92
C GLU A 215 -0.78 23.02 12.49
N TYR A 216 -0.16 22.93 11.31
CA TYR A 216 0.55 21.72 10.89
C TYR A 216 1.81 22.07 10.12
N THR A 217 2.75 21.13 10.08
CA THR A 217 3.90 21.15 9.18
C THR A 217 3.81 19.95 8.26
N TYR A 218 3.83 20.19 6.95
CA TYR A 218 3.87 19.15 5.92
C TYR A 218 5.29 19.03 5.39
N VAL A 219 5.85 17.83 5.45
CA VAL A 219 7.20 17.52 4.96
C VAL A 219 7.07 16.57 3.78
N ARG A 220 7.58 16.99 2.63
CA ARG A 220 7.56 16.22 1.38
C ARG A 220 8.64 15.14 1.36
N HIS A 221 8.44 14.13 0.51
CA HIS A 221 9.37 13.03 0.31
C HIS A 221 10.83 13.46 0.10
N ASP A 222 11.08 14.45 -0.75
CA ASP A 222 12.42 14.96 -1.05
C ASP A 222 13.12 15.54 0.19
N GLU A 223 12.37 16.26 1.03
CA GLU A 223 12.85 16.78 2.31
C GLU A 223 13.09 15.68 3.34
N ILE A 224 12.23 14.65 3.36
CA ILE A 224 12.38 13.48 4.23
C ILE A 224 13.68 12.74 3.92
N VAL A 225 13.91 12.42 2.65
CA VAL A 225 15.11 11.71 2.20
C VAL A 225 16.37 12.56 2.41
N ALA A 226 16.28 13.88 2.18
CA ALA A 226 17.43 14.77 2.36
C ALA A 226 17.83 14.98 3.84
N LYS A 227 16.91 14.79 4.79
CA LYS A 227 17.10 15.11 6.21
C LYS A 227 16.62 13.98 7.14
N GLU A 228 16.81 12.72 6.73
CA GLU A 228 16.24 11.53 7.38
C GLU A 228 16.45 11.52 8.90
N GLU A 229 17.69 11.68 9.38
CA GLU A 229 18.02 11.68 10.81
C GLU A 229 17.32 12.82 11.59
N ALA A 230 17.22 14.01 10.98
CA ALA A 230 16.57 15.16 11.60
C ALA A 230 15.06 14.98 11.67
N ILE A 231 14.45 14.40 10.62
CA ILE A 231 13.02 14.09 10.59
C ILE A 231 12.68 12.97 11.58
N GLN A 232 13.51 11.94 11.68
CA GLN A 232 13.34 10.88 12.68
C GLN A 232 13.34 11.46 14.10
N LYS A 233 14.29 12.35 14.41
CA LYS A 233 14.31 13.08 15.69
C LYS A 233 13.05 13.93 15.89
N GLN A 234 12.56 14.60 14.85
CA GLN A 234 11.33 15.38 14.91
C GLN A 234 10.10 14.52 15.22
N ILE A 235 10.02 13.29 14.68
CA ILE A 235 8.96 12.32 15.00
C ILE A 235 9.02 11.96 16.49
N VAL A 236 10.21 11.60 17.00
CA VAL A 236 10.42 11.28 18.42
C VAL A 236 9.98 12.46 19.30
N GLU A 237 10.42 13.68 18.99
CA GLU A 237 10.06 14.88 19.75
C GLU A 237 8.55 15.19 19.71
N SER A 238 7.86 14.89 18.60
CA SER A 238 6.41 15.04 18.48
C SER A 238 5.68 14.06 19.40
N ILE A 239 6.07 12.79 19.35
CA ILE A 239 5.50 11.73 20.19
C ILE A 239 5.81 11.98 21.66
N ASP A 240 6.98 12.55 21.97
CA ASP A 240 7.35 12.96 23.33
C ASP A 240 6.49 14.09 23.89
N LYS A 241 5.89 14.90 23.02
CA LYS A 241 4.90 15.93 23.38
C LYS A 241 3.47 15.38 23.43
N GLY A 242 3.27 14.10 23.13
CA GLY A 242 1.95 13.48 23.02
C GLY A 242 1.22 13.83 21.72
N LEU A 243 1.94 14.30 20.70
CA LEU A 243 1.37 14.68 19.40
C LEU A 243 1.67 13.57 18.37
N PRO A 244 0.63 12.91 17.82
CA PRO A 244 0.85 11.91 16.77
C PRO A 244 1.39 12.56 15.50
N VAL A 245 1.97 11.75 14.62
CA VAL A 245 2.44 12.18 13.29
C VAL A 245 1.68 11.39 12.25
N LEU A 246 1.10 12.06 11.26
CA LEU A 246 0.46 11.37 10.14
C LEU A 246 1.49 11.13 9.04
N SER A 247 1.37 10.00 8.36
CA SER A 247 2.31 9.61 7.31
C SER A 247 1.61 8.98 6.12
N PHE A 248 1.92 9.45 4.92
CA PHE A 248 1.56 8.76 3.68
C PHE A 248 2.68 7.82 3.25
N GLY A 249 2.39 6.54 3.08
CA GLY A 249 3.34 5.56 2.53
C GLY A 249 4.37 4.98 3.51
N ILE A 250 4.20 5.13 4.83
CA ILE A 250 5.07 4.45 5.81
C ILE A 250 4.93 2.93 5.74
N VAL A 251 3.72 2.42 5.47
CA VAL A 251 3.40 1.01 5.24
C VAL A 251 2.35 0.86 4.15
N GLY A 252 2.42 -0.24 3.40
CA GLY A 252 1.45 -0.56 2.35
C GLY A 252 1.56 0.34 1.11
N PRO A 253 0.50 0.39 0.26
CA PRO A 253 0.36 1.46 -0.73
C PRO A 253 0.39 2.84 -0.04
N PRO A 254 0.45 3.97 -0.78
CA PRO A 254 0.61 5.29 -0.19
C PRO A 254 -0.66 5.80 0.51
N VAL A 255 -1.15 5.07 1.51
CA VAL A 255 -2.24 5.47 2.39
C VAL A 255 -1.71 6.30 3.55
N CYS A 256 -2.59 7.14 4.09
CA CYS A 256 -2.31 7.78 5.36
C CYS A 256 -2.29 6.74 6.49
N SER A 257 -1.36 6.90 7.41
CA SER A 257 -1.20 6.09 8.62
C SER A 257 -0.91 7.03 9.78
N ILE A 258 -1.20 6.60 11.00
CA ILE A 258 -0.92 7.38 12.22
C ILE A 258 0.25 6.75 12.97
N ILE A 259 1.34 7.51 13.11
CA ILE A 259 2.47 7.16 13.96
C ILE A 259 2.18 7.69 15.35
N CYS A 260 2.08 6.79 16.32
CA CYS A 260 1.73 7.10 17.70
C CYS A 260 2.75 6.64 18.72
N GLY A 261 3.81 5.96 18.29
CA GLY A 261 4.85 5.54 19.19
C GLY A 261 6.20 5.33 18.51
N TYR A 262 7.18 5.06 19.35
CA TYR A 262 8.49 4.59 18.91
C TYR A 262 9.10 3.64 19.94
N SER A 263 10.08 2.86 19.49
CA SER A 263 11.05 2.14 20.32
C SER A 263 12.46 2.35 19.76
N GLU A 264 13.48 1.98 20.55
CA GLU A 264 14.89 2.08 20.18
C GLU A 264 15.31 3.50 19.77
N ASP A 265 14.96 4.49 20.59
CA ASP A 265 15.26 5.92 20.36
C ASP A 265 14.77 6.43 18.98
N GLY A 266 13.65 5.88 18.48
CA GLY A 266 13.06 6.29 17.20
C GLY A 266 13.45 5.42 16.02
N LYS A 267 14.32 4.42 16.18
CA LYS A 267 14.69 3.49 15.08
C LYS A 267 13.54 2.61 14.63
N VAL A 268 12.60 2.36 15.53
CA VAL A 268 11.36 1.64 15.22
C VAL A 268 10.21 2.59 15.47
N LEU A 269 9.40 2.83 14.43
CA LEU A 269 8.21 3.64 14.49
C LEU A 269 6.98 2.74 14.62
N ILE A 270 6.06 3.15 15.49
CA ILE A 270 4.92 2.35 15.91
C ILE A 270 3.64 3.13 15.60
N GLY A 271 2.64 2.45 15.01
CA GLY A 271 1.43 3.12 14.59
C GLY A 271 0.31 2.21 14.11
N TRP A 272 -0.73 2.84 13.56
CA TRP A 272 -1.87 2.16 12.97
C TRP A 272 -2.00 2.50 11.48
N SER A 273 -2.38 1.50 10.69
CA SER A 273 -2.64 1.63 9.25
C SER A 273 -3.61 0.54 8.79
N GLN A 274 -4.35 0.77 7.70
CA GLN A 274 -5.16 -0.27 7.06
C GLN A 274 -4.34 -1.49 6.63
N PHE A 275 -3.06 -1.29 6.30
CA PHE A 275 -2.14 -2.36 5.92
C PHE A 275 -1.09 -2.55 7.03
N PRO A 276 -1.01 -3.73 7.67
CA PRO A 276 -0.10 -3.95 8.81
C PRO A 276 1.41 -3.98 8.45
N GLY A 277 1.81 -3.61 7.23
CA GLY A 277 3.18 -3.76 6.74
C GLY A 277 3.58 -5.23 6.54
N GLU A 278 4.85 -5.48 6.17
CA GLU A 278 5.44 -6.82 6.27
C GLU A 278 5.61 -7.14 7.76
N MET A 279 5.02 -8.24 8.24
CA MET A 279 5.31 -8.74 9.58
C MET A 279 6.73 -9.30 9.58
N CYS A 280 7.62 -8.76 10.42
CA CYS A 280 8.83 -9.50 10.77
C CYS A 280 8.38 -10.74 11.55
N ASP A 281 8.59 -11.93 10.97
CA ASP A 281 8.26 -13.22 11.57
C ASP A 281 8.97 -13.46 12.93
N ASP A 282 9.94 -12.61 13.30
CA ASP A 282 10.81 -12.76 14.47
C ASP A 282 10.41 -11.96 15.73
N GLU A 283 9.33 -11.17 15.75
CA GLU A 283 8.92 -10.44 16.96
C GLU A 283 7.88 -11.19 17.82
N ILE A 284 8.35 -11.81 18.93
CA ILE A 284 7.54 -12.46 19.98
C ILE A 284 6.83 -11.41 20.87
N PHE A 285 6.19 -10.39 20.31
CA PHE A 285 5.42 -9.41 21.09
C PHE A 285 3.94 -9.39 20.70
N ASP A 286 3.14 -9.87 21.65
CA ASP A 286 1.68 -9.77 21.78
C ASP A 286 0.83 -10.13 20.55
N HIS A 287 0.28 -11.34 20.58
CA HIS A 287 -0.94 -11.73 19.87
C HIS A 287 -2.18 -10.85 20.22
N VAL A 288 -2.02 -9.79 21.03
CA VAL A 288 -3.04 -8.80 21.40
C VAL A 288 -3.21 -7.69 20.33
N PHE A 289 -2.20 -7.46 19.46
CA PHE A 289 -2.20 -6.36 18.47
C PHE A 289 -2.31 -6.82 17.01
N SER A 290 -2.99 -7.93 16.75
CA SER A 290 -2.79 -8.73 15.55
C SER A 290 -3.49 -8.27 14.25
N LYS A 291 -4.03 -7.05 14.15
CA LYS A 291 -4.63 -6.51 12.90
C LYS A 291 -4.45 -4.99 12.84
N ASN A 292 -3.94 -4.47 11.71
CA ASN A 292 -3.80 -3.03 11.38
C ASN A 292 -2.80 -2.21 12.22
N TYR A 293 -1.98 -2.87 13.04
CA TYR A 293 -0.88 -2.27 13.80
C TYR A 293 0.42 -2.49 13.05
N PHE A 294 1.28 -1.47 12.96
CA PHE A 294 2.62 -1.62 12.38
C PHE A 294 3.71 -1.26 13.38
N GLN A 295 4.82 -1.98 13.27
CA GLN A 295 6.10 -1.63 13.87
C GLN A 295 7.13 -1.71 12.75
N VAL A 296 7.66 -0.57 12.33
CA VAL A 296 8.57 -0.53 11.19
C VAL A 296 9.91 0.06 11.56
N ARG A 297 10.96 -0.68 11.24
CA ARG A 297 12.35 -0.22 11.24
C ARG A 297 12.62 0.51 9.92
N ASN A 298 11.83 1.53 9.62
CA ASN A 298 11.86 2.15 8.31
C ASN A 298 12.64 3.46 8.39
N GLN A 299 13.74 3.51 7.63
CA GLN A 299 14.57 4.68 7.34
C GLN A 299 13.81 5.77 6.55
N LEU A 300 12.48 5.87 6.70
CA LEU A 300 11.58 6.83 6.04
C LEU A 300 11.63 6.84 4.48
N LYS A 301 12.34 5.92 3.85
CA LYS A 301 12.64 5.91 2.40
C LYS A 301 11.43 5.81 1.49
N ASN A 302 10.33 5.22 1.94
CA ASN A 302 9.11 5.06 1.13
C ASN A 302 8.00 6.04 1.54
N VAL A 303 8.29 6.94 2.50
CA VAL A 303 7.30 7.89 2.99
C VAL A 303 7.15 9.02 1.97
N GLU A 304 5.95 9.16 1.42
CA GLU A 304 5.61 10.22 0.46
C GLU A 304 5.47 11.58 1.16
N ALA A 305 4.92 11.58 2.38
CA ALA A 305 4.78 12.78 3.19
C ALA A 305 4.60 12.49 4.68
N LEU A 306 5.02 13.45 5.50
CA LEU A 306 4.75 13.49 6.94
C LEU A 306 4.01 14.77 7.32
N ILE A 307 3.06 14.64 8.25
CA ILE A 307 2.29 15.77 8.78
C ILE A 307 2.45 15.79 10.30
N PHE A 308 3.06 16.87 10.80
CA PHE A 308 3.27 17.11 12.22
C PHE A 308 2.21 18.07 12.74
N PHE A 309 1.56 17.71 13.85
CA PHE A 309 0.66 18.61 14.56
C PHE A 309 1.44 19.76 15.20
N GLY A 310 0.96 20.98 14.97
CA GLY A 310 1.51 22.20 15.52
C GLY A 310 0.72 22.71 16.73
N LYS A 311 0.80 24.02 16.99
CA LYS A 311 0.09 24.64 18.10
C LYS A 311 -1.42 24.67 17.85
N LYS A 312 -2.20 24.64 18.93
CA LYS A 312 -3.62 24.97 18.87
C LYS A 312 -3.81 26.41 18.40
N LYS A 313 -4.76 26.60 17.49
CA LYS A 313 -5.21 27.90 16.99
C LYS A 313 -6.71 28.06 17.18
N LYS A 314 -7.22 29.27 16.94
CA LYS A 314 -8.66 29.54 16.96
C LYS A 314 -9.32 28.65 15.90
N ARG A 315 -10.41 27.99 16.28
CA ARG A 315 -11.23 27.15 15.41
C ARG A 315 -12.67 27.61 15.40
N GLU A 316 -13.34 27.26 14.32
CA GLU A 316 -14.78 27.35 14.21
C GLU A 316 -15.46 26.18 14.90
N THR A 317 -16.74 26.34 15.21
CA THR A 317 -17.58 25.29 15.77
C THR A 317 -17.77 24.15 14.77
N ILE A 318 -18.25 23.00 15.25
CA ILE A 318 -18.59 21.89 14.38
C ILE A 318 -19.65 22.31 13.35
N ALA A 319 -20.70 23.02 13.78
CA ALA A 319 -21.76 23.51 12.90
C ALA A 319 -21.22 24.40 11.77
N GLU A 320 -20.40 25.40 12.10
CA GLU A 320 -19.77 26.30 11.11
C GLU A 320 -18.89 25.54 10.11
N ASN A 321 -18.15 24.52 10.56
CA ASN A 321 -17.34 23.68 9.67
C ASN A 321 -18.19 22.81 8.74
N MET A 322 -19.32 22.27 9.24
CA MET A 322 -20.25 21.50 8.41
C MET A 322 -20.94 22.38 7.36
N GLU A 323 -21.33 23.61 7.72
CA GLU A 323 -21.85 24.60 6.77
C GLU A 323 -20.83 24.88 5.66
N LYS A 324 -19.57 25.12 6.05
CA LYS A 324 -18.49 25.35 5.08
C LYS A 324 -18.23 24.13 4.19
N ALA A 325 -18.29 22.93 4.72
CA ALA A 325 -18.10 21.70 3.94
C ALA A 325 -19.16 21.59 2.83
N ILE A 326 -20.44 21.83 3.16
CA ILE A 326 -21.55 21.84 2.19
C ILE A 326 -21.37 22.96 1.16
N LEU A 327 -21.10 24.19 1.60
CA LEU A 327 -20.95 25.34 0.71
C LEU A 327 -19.73 25.24 -0.23
N ARG A 328 -18.73 24.41 0.09
CA ARG A 328 -17.55 24.14 -0.74
C ARG A 328 -17.81 23.14 -1.87
N ILE A 329 -18.95 22.45 -1.89
CA ILE A 329 -19.29 21.51 -2.97
C ILE A 329 -19.21 22.18 -4.35
N LYS A 330 -19.61 23.46 -4.45
CA LYS A 330 -19.48 24.28 -5.66
C LYS A 330 -18.04 24.49 -6.15
N ASP A 331 -17.06 24.37 -5.26
CA ASP A 331 -15.64 24.53 -5.60
C ASP A 331 -15.08 23.20 -6.12
N TYR A 332 -15.47 22.06 -5.52
CA TYR A 332 -15.12 20.73 -6.03
C TYR A 332 -15.68 20.47 -7.44
N LYS A 333 -16.88 21.01 -7.75
CA LYS A 333 -17.46 20.98 -9.10
C LYS A 333 -16.62 21.68 -10.16
N LYS A 334 -15.78 22.63 -9.76
CA LYS A 334 -14.91 23.39 -10.67
C LYS A 334 -13.52 22.77 -10.80
N MET A 335 -13.25 21.67 -10.10
CA MET A 335 -11.99 20.97 -10.26
C MET A 335 -11.83 20.49 -11.69
N VAL A 336 -10.66 20.78 -12.26
CA VAL A 336 -10.34 20.45 -13.63
C VAL A 336 -9.59 19.12 -13.63
N SER A 337 -10.17 18.11 -14.28
CA SER A 337 -9.50 16.85 -14.55
C SER A 337 -8.24 17.07 -15.39
N THR A 338 -7.21 16.29 -15.10
CA THR A 338 -5.94 16.25 -15.83
C THR A 338 -5.82 14.94 -16.61
N GLU A 339 -4.73 14.76 -17.34
CA GLU A 339 -4.44 13.47 -17.99
C GLU A 339 -4.18 12.34 -16.98
N GLU A 340 -3.82 12.68 -15.74
CA GLU A 340 -3.48 11.71 -14.68
C GLU A 340 -4.61 11.51 -13.66
N VAL A 341 -5.49 12.48 -13.51
CA VAL A 341 -6.51 12.48 -12.44
C VAL A 341 -7.82 13.07 -12.94
N TYR A 342 -8.90 12.30 -12.81
CA TYR A 342 -10.25 12.73 -13.12
C TYR A 342 -11.07 12.94 -11.85
N PHE A 343 -11.94 13.95 -11.86
CA PHE A 343 -12.76 14.33 -10.72
C PHE A 343 -14.27 14.25 -11.02
N GLY A 344 -15.05 13.96 -9.98
CA GLY A 344 -16.51 13.97 -10.03
C GLY A 344 -17.08 13.05 -11.10
N LYS A 345 -18.01 13.54 -11.92
CA LYS A 345 -18.60 12.75 -13.01
C LYS A 345 -17.55 12.22 -13.99
N ALA A 346 -16.51 13.01 -14.29
CA ALA A 346 -15.47 12.58 -15.22
C ALA A 346 -14.70 11.35 -14.71
N ALA A 347 -14.61 11.15 -13.39
CA ALA A 347 -14.03 9.93 -12.82
C ALA A 347 -14.89 8.69 -13.11
N PHE A 348 -16.21 8.81 -13.00
CA PHE A 348 -17.14 7.73 -13.38
C PHE A 348 -17.12 7.47 -14.89
N ASP A 349 -17.04 8.52 -15.71
CA ASP A 349 -16.95 8.38 -17.17
C ASP A 349 -15.65 7.66 -17.56
N ALA A 350 -14.51 8.06 -16.98
CA ALA A 350 -13.21 7.42 -17.21
C ALA A 350 -13.22 5.94 -16.79
N TRP A 351 -13.80 5.62 -15.62
CA TRP A 351 -14.00 4.24 -15.20
C TRP A 351 -14.88 3.47 -16.19
N ALA A 352 -16.03 4.04 -16.58
CA ALA A 352 -16.95 3.39 -17.50
C ALA A 352 -16.33 3.15 -18.88
N ASP A 353 -15.51 4.08 -19.37
CA ASP A 353 -14.82 3.96 -20.64
C ASP A 353 -13.65 2.96 -20.56
N SER A 354 -13.00 2.83 -19.38
CA SER A 354 -11.98 1.81 -19.15
C SER A 354 -12.51 0.39 -19.34
N LEU A 355 -13.76 0.13 -18.95
CA LEU A 355 -14.44 -1.16 -19.15
C LEU A 355 -14.66 -1.49 -20.63
N LEU A 356 -14.62 -0.51 -21.52
CA LEU A 356 -14.83 -0.71 -22.96
C LEU A 356 -13.52 -0.97 -23.72
N CYS A 357 -12.37 -0.95 -23.03
CA CYS A 357 -11.07 -1.18 -23.64
C CYS A 357 -10.79 -2.69 -23.72
N ASP A 358 -11.05 -3.31 -24.87
CA ASP A 358 -10.87 -4.76 -25.07
C ASP A 358 -9.45 -5.26 -24.81
N GLU A 359 -8.44 -4.40 -24.97
CA GLU A 359 -7.03 -4.72 -24.69
C GLU A 359 -6.78 -5.04 -23.21
N ASP A 360 -7.58 -4.46 -22.30
CA ASP A 360 -7.50 -4.66 -20.86
C ASP A 360 -8.17 -5.98 -20.40
N PHE A 361 -8.91 -6.67 -21.27
CA PHE A 361 -9.77 -7.82 -20.90
C PHE A 361 -9.66 -9.03 -21.86
N GLN A 362 -8.44 -9.39 -22.28
CA GLN A 362 -8.23 -10.48 -23.24
C GLN A 362 -8.01 -11.85 -22.57
N THR A 363 -7.48 -11.86 -21.34
CA THR A 363 -7.07 -13.09 -20.65
C THR A 363 -7.47 -13.07 -19.19
N GLU A 364 -7.65 -14.26 -18.59
CA GLU A 364 -7.94 -14.37 -17.14
C GLU A 364 -6.84 -13.74 -16.26
N GLN A 365 -5.59 -13.72 -16.72
CA GLN A 365 -4.47 -13.07 -16.02
C GLN A 365 -4.64 -11.55 -15.91
N GLN A 366 -5.30 -10.92 -16.88
CA GLN A 366 -5.56 -9.46 -16.86
C GLN A 366 -6.72 -9.07 -15.94
N LEU A 367 -7.48 -10.04 -15.40
CA LEU A 367 -8.63 -9.79 -14.52
C LEU A 367 -8.24 -9.51 -13.06
N GLU A 368 -6.95 -9.63 -12.72
CA GLU A 368 -6.39 -9.18 -11.44
C GLU A 368 -6.13 -7.68 -11.48
N GLY A 369 -6.76 -6.89 -10.60
CA GLY A 369 -6.58 -5.44 -10.57
C GLY A 369 -7.77 -4.60 -11.02
N PRO A 370 -8.41 -4.85 -12.19
CA PRO A 370 -9.39 -3.92 -12.76
C PRO A 370 -10.52 -3.53 -11.80
N LEU A 371 -11.13 -4.50 -11.13
CA LEU A 371 -12.25 -4.21 -10.23
C LEU A 371 -11.91 -4.47 -8.77
N ASP A 372 -10.63 -4.32 -8.45
CA ASP A 372 -10.19 -4.41 -7.06
C ASP A 372 -10.65 -3.17 -6.28
N THR A 373 -10.74 -3.39 -4.98
CA THR A 373 -11.38 -2.51 -3.99
C THR A 373 -10.93 -1.05 -4.16
N TYR A 374 -9.61 -0.81 -4.18
CA TYR A 374 -9.03 0.54 -4.19
C TYR A 374 -8.54 0.99 -5.57
N ARG A 375 -8.89 0.27 -6.63
CA ARG A 375 -8.46 0.54 -8.02
C ARG A 375 -9.61 0.96 -8.93
N SER A 376 -10.84 0.84 -8.41
CA SER A 376 -12.08 1.28 -9.04
C SER A 376 -12.80 2.32 -8.17
N CYS A 377 -13.79 3.02 -8.71
CA CYS A 377 -14.60 3.96 -7.92
C CYS A 377 -15.49 3.25 -6.88
N VAL A 378 -15.71 1.93 -6.99
CA VAL A 378 -16.69 1.18 -6.19
C VAL A 378 -16.52 1.40 -4.69
N VAL A 379 -15.30 1.28 -4.14
CA VAL A 379 -15.08 1.45 -2.70
C VAL A 379 -15.29 2.89 -2.25
N GLN A 380 -14.82 3.86 -3.03
CA GLN A 380 -15.03 5.28 -2.73
C GLN A 380 -16.53 5.60 -2.73
N THR A 381 -17.24 5.22 -3.80
CA THR A 381 -18.68 5.45 -3.93
C THR A 381 -19.46 4.80 -2.79
N GLY A 382 -19.25 3.52 -2.48
CA GLY A 382 -20.00 2.92 -1.38
C GLY A 382 -19.56 3.38 0.02
N THR A 383 -18.31 3.84 0.20
CA THR A 383 -17.89 4.52 1.44
C THR A 383 -18.63 5.85 1.61
N ASN A 384 -18.73 6.65 0.55
CA ASN A 384 -19.52 7.88 0.54
C ASN A 384 -20.97 7.58 0.91
N LEU A 385 -21.62 6.68 0.18
CA LEU A 385 -23.04 6.37 0.36
C LEU A 385 -23.36 5.70 1.71
N TYR A 386 -22.37 5.10 2.37
CA TYR A 386 -22.53 4.53 3.71
C TYR A 386 -22.55 5.62 4.79
N HIS A 387 -21.68 6.63 4.71
CA HIS A 387 -21.48 7.61 5.78
C HIS A 387 -22.13 8.98 5.53
N ILE A 388 -22.39 9.34 4.27
CA ILE A 388 -22.89 10.67 3.91
C ILE A 388 -24.27 10.95 4.48
N GLU A 389 -25.11 9.93 4.64
CA GLU A 389 -26.44 10.07 5.22
C GLU A 389 -26.36 10.54 6.68
N ASP A 390 -25.46 9.96 7.46
CA ASP A 390 -25.25 10.33 8.86
C ASP A 390 -24.68 11.75 8.99
N PHE A 391 -23.74 12.13 8.10
CA PHE A 391 -23.24 13.51 8.02
C PHE A 391 -24.38 14.50 7.71
N LEU A 392 -25.19 14.24 6.68
CA LEU A 392 -26.27 15.15 6.28
C LEU A 392 -27.38 15.23 7.33
N ARG A 393 -27.72 14.12 7.99
CA ARG A 393 -28.69 14.11 9.10
C ARG A 393 -28.22 15.00 10.26
N ARG A 394 -26.93 14.93 10.58
CA ARG A 394 -26.31 15.79 11.60
C ARG A 394 -26.24 17.25 11.15
N ALA A 395 -25.90 17.50 9.88
CA ALA A 395 -25.89 18.85 9.31
C ALA A 395 -27.29 19.49 9.38
N GLN A 396 -28.35 18.73 9.09
CA GLN A 396 -29.72 19.22 9.14
C GLN A 396 -30.11 19.75 10.53
N GLN A 397 -29.56 19.16 11.60
CA GLN A 397 -29.81 19.59 12.97
C GLN A 397 -29.00 20.83 13.37
N LEU A 398 -27.78 20.96 12.85
CA LEU A 398 -26.82 21.98 13.27
C LEU A 398 -26.78 23.21 12.37
N CYS A 399 -27.24 23.09 11.12
CA CYS A 399 -27.10 24.09 10.05
C CYS A 399 -28.48 24.48 9.48
N PRO A 400 -29.38 25.11 10.28
CA PRO A 400 -30.75 25.40 9.86
C PRO A 400 -30.83 26.37 8.67
N ASN A 401 -29.78 27.16 8.45
CA ASN A 401 -29.63 28.06 7.30
C ASN A 401 -29.45 27.34 5.95
N LEU A 402 -29.04 26.06 5.96
CA LEU A 402 -28.81 25.24 4.75
C LEU A 402 -29.84 24.12 4.59
N THR A 403 -31.03 24.27 5.16
CA THR A 403 -32.05 23.21 5.20
C THR A 403 -32.41 22.69 3.79
N ASN A 404 -32.56 23.59 2.81
CA ASN A 404 -32.95 23.22 1.46
C ASN A 404 -31.81 22.50 0.72
N GLU A 405 -30.59 23.00 0.85
CA GLU A 405 -29.37 22.44 0.29
C GLU A 405 -29.12 21.03 0.83
N ILE A 406 -29.27 20.85 2.15
CA ILE A 406 -29.11 19.55 2.80
C ILE A 406 -30.19 18.56 2.33
N GLN A 407 -31.45 19.00 2.24
CA GLN A 407 -32.53 18.15 1.75
C GLN A 407 -32.30 17.74 0.28
N HIS A 408 -31.85 18.67 -0.57
CA HIS A 408 -31.48 18.37 -1.95
C HIS A 408 -30.37 17.31 -2.02
N LEU A 409 -29.31 17.47 -1.21
CA LEU A 409 -28.22 16.49 -1.16
C LEU A 409 -28.72 15.11 -0.69
N GLN A 410 -29.58 15.06 0.33
CA GLN A 410 -30.17 13.80 0.80
C GLN A 410 -30.95 13.08 -0.30
N GLU A 411 -31.81 13.81 -1.02
CA GLU A 411 -32.59 13.25 -2.14
C GLU A 411 -31.71 12.83 -3.33
N GLY A 412 -30.64 13.59 -3.61
CA GLY A 412 -29.67 13.31 -4.66
C GLY A 412 -28.83 12.07 -4.38
N PHE A 413 -28.21 11.99 -3.20
CA PHE A 413 -27.39 10.84 -2.81
C PHE A 413 -28.22 9.57 -2.60
N GLN A 414 -29.51 9.69 -2.25
CA GLN A 414 -30.42 8.53 -2.24
C GLN A 414 -30.63 7.97 -3.64
N GLN A 415 -30.78 8.83 -4.67
CA GLN A 415 -30.86 8.37 -6.07
C GLN A 415 -29.53 7.73 -6.54
N GLU A 416 -28.38 8.27 -6.11
CA GLU A 416 -27.08 7.66 -6.38
C GLU A 416 -26.96 6.28 -5.72
N LYS A 417 -27.41 6.14 -4.46
CA LYS A 417 -27.43 4.86 -3.75
C LYS A 417 -28.24 3.80 -4.48
N GLU A 418 -29.42 4.13 -4.95
CA GLU A 418 -30.26 3.20 -5.72
C GLU A 418 -29.61 2.79 -7.06
N ALA A 419 -28.91 3.72 -7.73
CA ALA A 419 -28.16 3.42 -8.94
C ALA A 419 -26.95 2.50 -8.64
N PHE A 420 -26.26 2.76 -7.54
CA PHE A 420 -25.11 1.99 -7.08
C PHE A 420 -25.51 0.57 -6.67
N GLU A 421 -26.61 0.39 -5.95
CA GLU A 421 -27.13 -0.93 -5.60
C GLU A 421 -27.43 -1.80 -6.83
N LYS A 422 -27.95 -1.19 -7.91
CA LYS A 422 -28.15 -1.89 -9.20
C LYS A 422 -26.83 -2.30 -9.84
N LEU A 423 -25.82 -1.42 -9.79
CA LEU A 423 -24.46 -1.73 -10.24
C LEU A 423 -23.88 -2.92 -9.45
N ILE A 424 -23.92 -2.87 -8.11
CA ILE A 424 -23.43 -3.94 -7.22
C ILE A 424 -24.16 -5.26 -7.49
N ALA A 425 -25.49 -5.22 -7.65
CA ALA A 425 -26.28 -6.40 -7.97
C ALA A 425 -25.91 -7.01 -9.33
N PHE A 426 -25.67 -6.16 -10.34
CA PHE A 426 -25.27 -6.60 -11.68
C PHE A 426 -23.89 -7.26 -11.69
N GLN A 427 -22.91 -6.72 -10.96
CA GLN A 427 -21.58 -7.33 -10.82
C GLN A 427 -21.54 -8.57 -9.89
N GLY A 428 -22.63 -8.83 -9.15
CA GLY A 428 -22.76 -10.02 -8.30
C GLY A 428 -22.09 -9.92 -6.93
N GLY A 429 -21.86 -8.71 -6.40
CA GLY A 429 -21.24 -8.48 -5.08
C GLY A 429 -20.39 -7.22 -5.07
N TYR A 430 -19.88 -6.77 -3.92
CA TYR A 430 -19.12 -5.50 -3.87
C TYR A 430 -17.74 -5.61 -4.54
N PHE A 431 -17.16 -6.81 -4.60
CA PHE A 431 -15.80 -7.07 -5.09
C PHE A 431 -15.75 -8.10 -6.24
N PHE A 432 -16.72 -8.05 -7.17
CA PHE A 432 -16.82 -8.97 -8.31
C PHE A 432 -16.63 -10.44 -7.87
N GLU A 433 -17.50 -10.89 -6.96
CA GLU A 433 -17.26 -12.07 -6.11
C GLU A 433 -17.64 -13.40 -6.75
N ARG A 434 -18.37 -13.41 -7.87
CA ARG A 434 -19.01 -14.63 -8.39
C ARG A 434 -18.36 -15.21 -9.65
N ASP A 435 -18.01 -14.37 -10.61
CA ASP A 435 -17.35 -14.82 -11.84
C ASP A 435 -16.64 -13.64 -12.55
N ARG A 436 -15.34 -13.46 -12.28
CA ARG A 436 -14.54 -12.43 -12.96
C ARG A 436 -14.47 -12.66 -14.47
N LYS A 437 -14.69 -13.89 -14.97
CA LYS A 437 -14.65 -14.19 -16.42
C LYS A 437 -15.76 -13.50 -17.19
N ALA A 438 -16.83 -13.05 -16.53
CA ALA A 438 -17.83 -12.19 -17.14
C ALA A 438 -17.20 -10.91 -17.74
N LEU A 439 -16.10 -10.42 -17.16
CA LEU A 439 -15.34 -9.29 -17.70
C LEU A 439 -14.63 -9.62 -19.01
N LEU A 440 -14.54 -10.87 -19.47
CA LEU A 440 -14.03 -11.18 -20.81
C LEU A 440 -15.09 -10.94 -21.90
N ASP A 441 -16.37 -10.91 -21.53
CA ASP A 441 -17.47 -10.63 -22.45
C ASP A 441 -17.68 -9.11 -22.64
N ALA A 442 -17.52 -8.65 -23.89
CA ALA A 442 -17.67 -7.25 -24.25
C ALA A 442 -19.08 -6.70 -24.02
N GLU A 443 -20.14 -7.50 -24.25
CA GLU A 443 -21.52 -7.03 -24.03
C GLU A 443 -21.83 -6.93 -22.54
N PHE A 444 -21.27 -7.82 -21.72
CA PHE A 444 -21.33 -7.69 -20.27
C PHE A 444 -20.65 -6.40 -19.80
N ARG A 445 -19.40 -6.14 -20.24
CA ARG A 445 -18.68 -4.90 -19.87
C ARG A 445 -19.39 -3.64 -20.33
N LYS A 446 -20.03 -3.67 -21.50
CA LYS A 446 -20.85 -2.55 -22.00
C LYS A 446 -22.06 -2.27 -21.11
N THR A 447 -22.72 -3.30 -20.60
CA THR A 447 -23.83 -3.14 -19.65
C THR A 447 -23.32 -2.63 -18.30
N LEU A 448 -22.19 -3.15 -17.82
CA LEU A 448 -21.54 -2.68 -16.60
C LEU A 448 -21.15 -1.19 -16.71
N SER A 449 -20.56 -0.78 -17.84
CA SER A 449 -20.22 0.60 -18.17
C SER A 449 -21.45 1.53 -18.12
N GLN A 450 -22.61 1.08 -18.62
CA GLN A 450 -23.85 1.85 -18.50
C GLN A 450 -24.31 2.04 -17.05
N HIS A 451 -24.19 1.01 -16.22
CA HIS A 451 -24.48 1.13 -14.79
C HIS A 451 -23.55 2.13 -14.11
N VAL A 452 -22.24 2.10 -14.42
CA VAL A 452 -21.27 3.08 -13.89
C VAL A 452 -21.63 4.50 -14.31
N LYS A 453 -21.92 4.75 -15.59
CA LYS A 453 -22.34 6.07 -16.10
C LYS A 453 -23.60 6.55 -15.38
N ARG A 454 -24.55 5.66 -15.12
CA ARG A 454 -25.77 5.99 -14.39
C ARG A 454 -25.51 6.43 -12.95
N VAL A 455 -24.57 5.80 -12.25
CA VAL A 455 -24.14 6.24 -10.92
C VAL A 455 -23.53 7.64 -11.00
N GLY A 456 -22.63 7.88 -11.95
CA GLY A 456 -22.02 9.19 -12.17
C GLY A 456 -23.00 10.31 -12.53
N GLU A 457 -24.06 10.01 -13.27
CA GLU A 457 -25.16 10.95 -13.53
C GLU A 457 -25.92 11.33 -12.25
N CYS A 458 -26.25 10.35 -11.41
CA CYS A 458 -26.93 10.58 -10.14
C CYS A 458 -26.04 11.39 -9.18
N TYR A 459 -24.75 11.04 -9.09
CA TYR A 459 -23.76 11.81 -8.34
C TYR A 459 -23.71 13.27 -8.80
N GLN A 460 -23.56 13.49 -10.11
CA GLN A 460 -23.46 14.84 -10.67
C GLN A 460 -24.69 15.67 -10.32
N LYS A 461 -25.88 15.08 -10.48
CA LYS A 461 -27.15 15.73 -10.16
C LYS A 461 -27.26 16.08 -8.68
N ALA A 462 -26.82 15.18 -7.78
CA ALA A 462 -26.88 15.39 -6.32
C ALA A 462 -26.08 16.62 -5.87
N ILE A 463 -24.97 16.90 -6.55
CA ILE A 463 -24.13 18.07 -6.25
C ILE A 463 -24.47 19.28 -7.14
N GLU A 464 -25.29 19.14 -8.18
CA GLU A 464 -25.52 20.17 -9.20
C GLU A 464 -26.23 21.42 -8.65
N GLU A 465 -27.18 21.25 -7.72
CA GLU A 465 -28.00 22.34 -7.20
C GLU A 465 -27.43 23.00 -5.92
N ILE A 466 -26.21 22.63 -5.53
CA ILE A 466 -25.38 23.27 -4.47
C ILE A 466 -24.37 24.23 -5.10
#